data_AF-A0A662WQK1-F1
#
_entry.id   AF-A0A662WQK1-F1
#
_cell.length_a   1.000
_cell.length_b   1.000
_cell.length_c   1.000
_cell.angle_alpha   90.00
_cell.angle_beta   90.00
_cell.angle_gamma   90.00
#
_symmetry.space_group_name_H-M   'P 1'
#
loop_
_entity.id
_entity.type
_entity.pdbx_description
1 polymer ?
#
loop_
_entity_poly.entity_id
_entity_poly.type
_entity_poly.pdbx_seq_one_letter_code
_entity_poly.pdbx_strand_id
1 'polypeptide(L)'
;MAPSLVSSLSVAAVLSSAALLASTADAHQVVLLPAPTYTTDDKATKYAPLAFLEDQDFATQEDFTAWREDQGYDSLRAFNDDASYTVSDGADFTCGFTDINGDVQAIPDDNAMRSTGYTHDGPCEVWLDDTMVMQYDNCHDVISGKDYTIDYSSCTDTCTLYWFWMGVRYLN
;
A
#
# COMPACT_ATOMS: atom_id res chain seq x y z
N MET A 1 -37.51 -56.40 -39.05
CA MET A 1 -37.23 -54.99 -39.40
C MET A 1 -36.93 -54.25 -38.11
N ALA A 2 -35.70 -53.77 -37.94
CA ALA A 2 -35.29 -52.79 -36.92
C ALA A 2 -35.14 -51.42 -37.62
N PRO A 3 -34.87 -50.30 -36.92
CA PRO A 3 -35.21 -49.87 -35.57
C PRO A 3 -35.81 -48.42 -35.60
N SER A 4 -36.11 -47.81 -34.45
CA SER A 4 -35.66 -46.42 -34.18
C SER A 4 -35.85 -46.00 -32.73
N LEU A 5 -34.76 -45.42 -32.21
CA LEU A 5 -34.53 -44.85 -30.89
C LEU A 5 -34.91 -43.37 -30.90
N VAL A 6 -35.57 -42.87 -29.85
CA VAL A 6 -35.51 -41.45 -29.43
C VAL A 6 -35.64 -41.47 -27.90
N SER A 7 -34.55 -41.36 -27.12
CA SER A 7 -33.69 -40.21 -26.83
C SER A 7 -34.35 -39.13 -25.97
N SER A 8 -34.12 -39.28 -24.65
CA SER A 8 -33.42 -38.34 -23.77
C SER A 8 -33.97 -36.93 -23.46
N LEU A 9 -33.72 -36.56 -22.19
CA LEU A 9 -33.48 -35.23 -21.62
C LEU A 9 -34.70 -34.40 -21.21
N SER A 10 -34.77 -34.08 -19.90
CA SER A 10 -34.87 -32.69 -19.45
C SER A 10 -34.40 -32.51 -18.00
N VAL A 11 -33.12 -32.14 -17.88
CA VAL A 11 -32.53 -31.09 -17.03
C VAL A 11 -32.86 -31.09 -15.53
N ALA A 12 -31.92 -31.62 -14.74
CA ALA A 12 -31.74 -31.17 -13.36
C ALA A 12 -31.07 -29.77 -13.38
N ALA A 13 -31.78 -28.75 -12.92
CA ALA A 13 -31.22 -27.42 -12.73
C ALA A 13 -30.24 -27.46 -11.54
N VAL A 14 -28.95 -27.43 -11.84
CA VAL A 14 -27.91 -27.22 -10.82
C VAL A 14 -27.87 -25.71 -10.55
N LEU A 15 -28.39 -25.30 -9.39
CA LEU A 15 -28.16 -23.97 -8.84
C LEU A 15 -26.69 -23.90 -8.42
N SER A 16 -25.83 -23.40 -9.31
CA SER A 16 -24.48 -23.00 -8.94
C SER A 16 -24.56 -21.70 -8.14
N SER A 17 -24.53 -21.82 -6.82
CA SER A 17 -24.16 -20.71 -5.95
C SER A 17 -22.67 -20.43 -6.16
N ALA A 18 -22.35 -19.56 -7.11
CA ALA A 18 -21.04 -18.93 -7.15
C ALA A 18 -20.96 -17.99 -5.95
N ALA A 19 -20.36 -18.46 -4.86
CA ALA A 19 -19.92 -17.59 -3.79
C ALA A 19 -18.95 -16.58 -4.40
N LEU A 20 -19.33 -15.30 -4.34
CA LEU A 20 -18.44 -14.18 -4.65
C LEU A 20 -17.25 -14.29 -3.70
N LEU A 21 -16.13 -14.83 -4.20
CA LEU A 21 -14.83 -14.59 -3.60
C LEU A 21 -14.54 -13.12 -3.86
N ALA A 22 -14.98 -12.25 -2.95
CA ALA A 22 -14.50 -10.88 -2.91
C ALA A 22 -12.96 -10.98 -2.81
N SER A 23 -12.27 -10.54 -3.86
CA SER A 23 -10.83 -10.40 -3.81
C SER A 23 -10.53 -9.39 -2.72
N THR A 24 -10.11 -9.85 -1.55
CA THR A 24 -9.49 -8.98 -0.55
C THR A 24 -8.16 -8.56 -1.17
N ALA A 25 -8.20 -7.44 -1.88
CA ALA A 25 -7.04 -6.71 -2.34
C ALA A 25 -6.19 -6.38 -1.10
N ASP A 26 -5.19 -7.23 -0.90
CA ASP A 26 -4.30 -7.26 0.26
C ASP A 26 -3.14 -6.31 -0.06
N ALA A 27 -3.26 -5.03 0.34
CA ALA A 27 -2.29 -3.97 0.05
C ALA A 27 -1.03 -4.09 0.92
N HIS A 28 -0.31 -5.19 0.76
CA HIS A 28 0.72 -5.63 1.71
C HIS A 28 2.11 -5.28 1.21
N GLN A 29 2.59 -4.08 1.55
CA GLN A 29 3.83 -3.52 1.00
C GLN A 29 4.80 -3.05 2.07
N VAL A 30 6.10 -3.21 1.79
CA VAL A 30 7.18 -2.83 2.69
C VAL A 30 8.41 -2.30 1.94
N VAL A 31 9.21 -1.48 2.62
CA VAL A 31 10.55 -1.09 2.17
C VAL A 31 11.54 -2.23 2.42
N LEU A 32 12.37 -2.53 1.42
CA LEU A 32 13.38 -3.59 1.43
C LEU A 32 14.82 -3.04 1.42
N LEU A 33 15.02 -1.83 0.88
CA LEU A 33 16.32 -1.16 0.78
C LEU A 33 16.12 0.37 0.83
N PRO A 34 16.84 1.12 1.69
CA PRO A 34 17.60 0.61 2.84
C PRO A 34 16.68 -0.20 3.77
N ALA A 35 17.18 -1.31 4.32
CA ALA A 35 16.34 -2.23 5.09
C ALA A 35 16.01 -1.60 6.47
N PRO A 36 14.73 -1.37 6.78
CA PRO A 36 14.37 -0.83 8.10
C PRO A 36 14.50 -1.93 9.17
N THR A 37 14.61 -1.49 10.42
CA THR A 37 14.49 -2.40 11.57
C THR A 37 13.00 -2.60 11.88
N TYR A 38 12.49 -3.82 11.71
CA TYR A 38 11.09 -4.14 12.03
C TYR A 38 10.90 -4.43 13.52
N THR A 39 9.74 -4.07 14.05
CA THR A 39 9.36 -4.30 15.46
C THR A 39 8.79 -5.69 15.73
N THR A 40 8.61 -6.48 14.68
CA THR A 40 8.04 -7.83 14.71
C THR A 40 8.81 -8.72 13.75
N ASP A 41 8.73 -10.05 13.91
CA ASP A 41 9.21 -11.02 12.92
C ASP A 41 8.09 -11.71 12.13
N ASP A 42 6.84 -11.49 12.53
CA ASP A 42 5.69 -12.04 11.81
C ASP A 42 5.52 -11.34 10.45
N LYS A 43 5.50 -12.13 9.38
CA LYS A 43 5.42 -11.59 8.03
C LYS A 43 4.09 -10.89 7.75
N ALA A 44 2.97 -11.42 8.25
CA ALA A 44 1.68 -10.81 7.99
C ALA A 44 1.60 -9.43 8.67
N THR A 45 2.05 -9.32 9.91
CA THR A 45 2.16 -8.04 10.61
C THR A 45 3.12 -7.07 9.91
N LYS A 46 4.33 -7.50 9.53
CA LYS A 46 5.30 -6.65 8.82
C LYS A 46 4.73 -5.98 7.58
N TYR A 47 3.88 -6.71 6.86
CA TYR A 47 3.36 -6.31 5.57
C TYR A 47 1.98 -5.65 5.66
N ALA A 48 1.35 -5.64 6.84
CA ALA A 48 0.01 -5.09 6.99
C ALA A 48 -0.01 -3.57 6.71
N PRO A 49 -1.08 -3.03 6.13
CA PRO A 49 -1.28 -1.59 6.04
C PRO A 49 -1.23 -0.92 7.41
N LEU A 50 -0.76 0.33 7.43
CA LEU A 50 -0.79 1.15 8.64
C LEU A 50 -2.22 1.31 9.16
N ALA A 51 -3.18 1.52 8.25
CA ALA A 51 -4.60 1.61 8.55
C ALA A 51 -5.43 1.22 7.32
N PHE A 52 -6.64 0.72 7.58
CA PHE A 52 -7.73 0.71 6.60
C PHE A 52 -8.65 1.87 6.94
N LEU A 53 -8.78 2.85 6.04
CA LEU A 53 -9.51 4.09 6.30
C LEU A 53 -11.01 3.92 6.06
N GLU A 54 -11.40 2.98 5.21
CA GLU A 54 -12.80 2.67 4.91
C GLU A 54 -13.60 2.20 6.14
N ASP A 55 -12.91 1.70 7.18
CA ASP A 55 -13.50 1.26 8.44
C ASP A 55 -13.50 2.37 9.51
N GLN A 56 -13.06 3.58 9.16
CA GLN A 56 -12.78 4.67 10.09
C GLN A 56 -13.46 5.99 9.71
N ASP A 57 -14.66 5.91 9.13
CA ASP A 57 -15.51 7.04 8.71
C ASP A 57 -14.90 7.94 7.62
N PHE A 58 -13.83 7.52 6.94
CA PHE A 58 -13.34 8.20 5.75
C PHE A 58 -14.22 7.84 4.55
N ALA A 59 -14.59 8.86 3.77
CA ALA A 59 -15.22 8.64 2.48
C ALA A 59 -14.20 7.97 1.54
N THR A 60 -14.56 6.82 0.98
CA THR A 60 -13.76 6.17 -0.06
C THR A 60 -13.80 7.01 -1.33
N GLN A 61 -12.63 7.36 -1.86
CA GLN A 61 -12.49 8.18 -3.06
C GLN A 61 -11.59 7.48 -4.06
N GLU A 62 -11.97 7.52 -5.35
CA GLU A 62 -11.08 7.07 -6.43
C GLU A 62 -9.88 8.03 -6.56
N ASP A 63 -10.15 9.34 -6.51
CA ASP A 63 -9.14 10.38 -6.51
C ASP A 63 -8.86 10.86 -5.08
N PHE A 64 -8.06 10.07 -4.36
CA PHE A 64 -7.65 10.42 -2.99
C PHE A 64 -6.80 11.71 -2.96
N THR A 65 -6.03 11.99 -4.02
CA THR A 65 -5.21 13.20 -4.11
C THR A 65 -6.07 14.46 -4.13
N ALA A 66 -7.08 14.52 -5.00
CA ALA A 66 -7.99 15.67 -5.02
C ALA A 66 -8.77 15.80 -3.71
N TRP A 67 -9.19 14.68 -3.12
CA TRP A 67 -9.91 14.70 -1.84
C TRP A 67 -9.04 15.23 -0.69
N ARG A 68 -7.80 14.74 -0.52
CA ARG A 68 -6.93 15.18 0.58
C ARG A 68 -6.63 16.68 0.48
N GLU A 69 -6.46 17.20 -0.74
CA GLU A 69 -6.22 18.61 -1.00
C GLU A 69 -7.45 19.47 -0.64
N ASP A 70 -8.66 19.04 -0.98
CA ASP A 70 -9.92 19.71 -0.59
C ASP A 70 -10.10 19.72 0.94
N GLN A 71 -9.62 18.69 1.63
CA GLN A 71 -9.60 18.63 3.09
C GLN A 71 -8.46 19.44 3.73
N GLY A 72 -7.57 20.05 2.94
CA GLY A 72 -6.48 20.90 3.40
C GLY A 72 -5.20 20.16 3.79
N TYR A 73 -5.02 18.90 3.34
CA TYR A 73 -3.78 18.16 3.53
C TYR A 73 -2.88 18.30 2.31
N ASP A 74 -1.79 19.06 2.45
CA ASP A 74 -0.86 19.37 1.36
C ASP A 74 -0.05 18.16 0.88
N SER A 75 0.11 17.12 1.71
CA SER A 75 0.84 15.88 1.37
C SER A 75 0.23 14.65 2.04
N LEU A 76 0.66 13.45 1.66
CA LEU A 76 0.35 12.21 2.38
C LEU A 76 0.94 12.20 3.77
N ARG A 77 2.13 12.78 3.95
CA ARG A 77 2.69 12.98 5.29
C ARG A 77 1.81 13.89 6.15
N ALA A 78 1.34 15.02 5.61
CA ALA A 78 0.44 15.92 6.33
C ALA A 78 -0.88 15.20 6.68
N PHE A 79 -1.42 14.41 5.75
CA PHE A 79 -2.57 13.55 6.04
C PHE A 79 -2.29 12.56 7.18
N ASN A 80 -1.14 11.86 7.15
CA ASN A 80 -0.75 10.93 8.21
C ASN A 80 -0.61 11.60 9.58
N ASP A 81 -0.03 12.80 9.59
CA ASP A 81 0.31 13.52 10.82
C ASP A 81 -0.92 14.22 11.45
N ASP A 82 -1.86 14.72 10.63
CA ASP A 82 -2.96 15.57 11.09
C ASP A 82 -4.35 14.90 11.03
N ALA A 83 -4.54 13.84 10.24
CA ALA A 83 -5.85 13.19 10.15
C ALA A 83 -6.16 12.33 11.38
N SER A 84 -7.44 12.31 11.76
CA SER A 84 -7.91 11.51 12.90
C SER A 84 -8.30 10.11 12.45
N TYR A 85 -7.38 9.15 12.54
CA TYR A 85 -7.64 7.72 12.42
C TYR A 85 -6.92 6.96 13.54
N THR A 86 -7.00 5.63 13.50
CA THR A 86 -6.28 4.70 14.36
C THR A 86 -5.45 3.78 13.47
N VAL A 87 -4.25 3.48 13.94
CA VAL A 87 -3.33 2.56 13.26
C VAL A 87 -3.58 1.13 13.70
N SER A 88 -3.18 0.18 12.86
CA SER A 88 -3.19 -1.25 13.14
C SER A 88 -2.49 -1.58 14.46
N ASP A 89 -3.00 -2.58 15.18
CA ASP A 89 -2.44 -3.01 16.46
C ASP A 89 -0.93 -3.31 16.35
N GLY A 90 -0.12 -2.64 17.19
CA GLY A 90 1.33 -2.80 17.22
C GLY A 90 2.10 -1.94 16.20
N ALA A 91 1.40 -1.17 15.37
CA ALA A 91 2.00 -0.13 14.55
C ALA A 91 2.15 1.19 15.33
N ASP A 92 3.13 1.98 14.91
CA ASP A 92 3.34 3.36 15.32
C ASP A 92 2.88 4.33 14.21
N PHE A 93 2.39 5.51 14.56
CA PHE A 93 1.94 6.51 13.57
C PHE A 93 3.07 7.08 12.71
N THR A 94 4.28 7.16 13.25
CA THR A 94 5.42 7.74 12.56
C THR A 94 6.15 6.71 11.70
N CYS A 95 6.31 5.48 12.21
CA CYS A 95 7.14 4.45 11.56
C CYS A 95 6.43 3.11 11.31
N GLY A 96 5.12 3.01 11.50
CA GLY A 96 4.36 1.78 11.29
C GLY A 96 4.93 0.61 12.10
N PHE A 97 5.25 -0.50 11.42
CA PHE A 97 5.87 -1.68 12.04
C PHE A 97 7.40 -1.65 12.05
N THR A 98 8.00 -0.45 12.01
CA THR A 98 9.44 -0.24 12.04
C THR A 98 9.85 0.62 13.23
N ASP A 99 11.08 0.43 13.71
CA ASP A 99 11.65 1.17 14.83
C ASP A 99 12.43 2.39 14.30
N ILE A 100 11.98 3.59 14.64
CA ILE A 100 12.65 4.85 14.28
C ILE A 100 14.07 4.96 14.86
N ASN A 101 14.34 4.24 15.96
CA ASN A 101 15.66 4.18 16.61
C ASN A 101 16.43 2.90 16.25
N GLY A 102 15.99 2.18 15.21
CA GLY A 102 16.63 0.97 14.73
C GLY A 102 18.04 1.18 14.18
N ASP A 103 18.63 0.11 13.68
CA ASP A 103 19.99 0.13 13.15
C ASP A 103 20.11 1.06 11.93
N VAL A 104 20.95 2.08 12.04
CA VAL A 104 21.24 3.01 10.94
C VAL A 104 21.82 2.25 9.75
N GLN A 105 21.23 2.46 8.57
CA GLN A 105 21.71 1.90 7.32
C GLN A 105 22.61 2.89 6.59
N ALA A 106 23.59 2.39 5.85
CA ALA A 106 24.31 3.23 4.89
C ALA A 106 23.37 3.63 3.75
N ILE A 107 23.56 4.82 3.17
CA ILE A 107 22.91 5.19 1.91
C ILE A 107 23.30 4.16 0.84
N PRO A 108 22.32 3.50 0.19
CA PRO A 108 22.62 2.49 -0.82
C PRO A 108 23.39 3.06 -2.02
N ASP A 109 24.23 2.23 -2.64
CA ASP A 109 24.90 2.57 -3.90
C ASP A 109 23.88 2.99 -4.98
N ASP A 110 24.32 3.87 -5.88
CA ASP A 110 23.53 4.38 -7.00
C ASP A 110 22.19 5.02 -6.57
N ASN A 111 22.13 5.55 -5.33
CA ASN A 111 20.94 6.21 -4.81
C ASN A 111 19.71 5.29 -4.79
N ALA A 112 19.92 3.99 -4.59
CA ALA A 112 18.86 3.00 -4.68
C ALA A 112 17.88 3.06 -3.50
N MET A 113 16.60 2.82 -3.79
CA MET A 113 15.58 2.40 -2.84
C MET A 113 14.84 1.21 -3.45
N ARG A 114 14.44 0.25 -2.61
CA ARG A 114 13.62 -0.90 -3.04
C ARG A 114 12.46 -1.10 -2.09
N SER A 115 11.28 -1.40 -2.62
CA SER A 115 10.12 -1.86 -1.87
C SER A 115 9.59 -3.16 -2.46
N THR A 116 8.47 -3.67 -1.97
CA THR A 116 7.77 -4.80 -2.58
C THR A 116 6.91 -4.41 -3.79
N GLY A 117 6.80 -3.11 -4.09
CA GLY A 117 6.05 -2.53 -5.21
C GLY A 117 4.80 -1.79 -4.75
N TYR A 118 4.08 -1.20 -5.71
CA TYR A 118 2.72 -0.67 -5.50
C TYR A 118 1.76 -1.63 -6.18
N THR A 119 0.75 -2.14 -5.46
CA THR A 119 -0.22 -3.12 -6.01
C THR A 119 -1.61 -2.54 -6.25
N HIS A 120 -1.80 -1.29 -5.88
CA HIS A 120 -3.03 -0.52 -6.06
C HIS A 120 -2.67 0.85 -6.57
N ASP A 121 -3.60 1.41 -7.35
CA ASP A 121 -3.53 2.80 -7.76
C ASP A 121 -3.51 3.71 -6.55
N GLY A 122 -2.82 4.83 -6.67
CA GLY A 122 -2.85 5.90 -5.68
C GLY A 122 -1.50 6.53 -5.40
N PRO A 123 -1.53 7.64 -4.66
CA PRO A 123 -0.36 8.50 -4.48
C PRO A 123 0.66 7.86 -3.56
N CYS A 124 1.91 8.25 -3.75
CA CYS A 124 2.99 7.91 -2.82
C CYS A 124 4.01 9.05 -2.70
N GLU A 125 4.72 9.04 -1.58
CA GLU A 125 5.76 10.01 -1.27
C GLU A 125 6.95 9.32 -0.60
N VAL A 126 8.15 9.81 -0.88
CA VAL A 126 9.36 9.50 -0.11
C VAL A 126 9.92 10.79 0.44
N TRP A 127 10.23 10.77 1.73
CA TRP A 127 10.82 11.89 2.45
C TRP A 127 12.14 11.47 3.09
N LEU A 128 13.09 12.39 3.12
CA LEU A 128 14.30 12.32 3.93
C LEU A 128 14.22 13.45 4.94
N ASP A 129 14.04 13.11 6.21
CA ASP A 129 13.64 14.03 7.28
C ASP A 129 12.45 14.88 6.84
N ASP A 130 12.64 16.19 6.67
CA ASP A 130 11.59 17.14 6.27
C ASP A 130 11.62 17.50 4.78
N THR A 131 12.44 16.80 3.98
CA THR A 131 12.55 17.02 2.54
C THR A 131 11.85 15.92 1.76
N MET A 132 10.81 16.27 1.00
CA MET A 132 10.20 15.35 0.04
C MET A 132 11.13 15.19 -1.17
N VAL A 133 11.49 13.94 -1.48
CA VAL A 133 12.45 13.58 -2.55
C VAL A 133 11.82 12.78 -3.67
N MET A 134 10.59 12.30 -3.50
CA MET A 134 9.80 11.65 -4.53
C MET A 134 8.31 11.86 -4.25
N GLN A 135 7.52 12.12 -5.29
CA GLN A 135 6.07 12.22 -5.22
C GLN A 135 5.46 11.85 -6.58
N TYR A 136 4.39 11.04 -6.58
CA TYR A 136 3.52 10.86 -7.74
C TYR A 136 2.07 10.69 -7.29
N ASP A 137 1.13 11.11 -8.15
CA ASP A 137 -0.31 10.94 -7.91
C ASP A 137 -0.78 9.49 -8.07
N ASN A 138 -0.11 8.71 -8.94
CA ASN A 138 -0.29 7.26 -9.03
C ASN A 138 1.06 6.54 -9.20
N CYS A 139 1.56 5.96 -8.11
CA CYS A 139 2.85 5.27 -8.12
C CYS A 139 2.81 3.87 -8.73
N HIS A 140 1.64 3.22 -8.75
CA HIS A 140 1.44 1.95 -9.44
C HIS A 140 1.55 2.11 -10.96
N ASP A 141 1.02 3.21 -11.50
CA ASP A 141 1.13 3.53 -12.94
C ASP A 141 2.54 3.97 -13.33
N VAL A 142 3.13 4.89 -12.56
CA VAL A 142 4.43 5.48 -12.91
C VAL A 142 5.57 4.50 -12.67
N ILE A 143 5.49 3.70 -11.61
CA ILE A 143 6.57 2.79 -11.25
C ILE A 143 6.16 1.32 -11.41
N SER A 144 6.50 0.79 -12.57
CA SER A 144 6.27 -0.61 -12.95
C SER A 144 7.13 -1.64 -12.20
N GLY A 145 8.06 -1.19 -11.35
CA GLY A 145 9.07 -2.03 -10.69
C GLY A 145 9.05 -1.91 -9.17
N LYS A 146 10.08 -2.51 -8.57
CA LYS A 146 10.34 -2.49 -7.13
C LYS A 146 11.51 -1.61 -6.75
N ASP A 147 12.25 -1.16 -7.76
CA ASP A 147 13.48 -0.40 -7.65
C ASP A 147 13.22 1.05 -8.06
N TYR A 148 13.72 1.97 -7.26
CA TYR A 148 13.57 3.41 -7.42
C TYR A 148 14.92 4.09 -7.20
N THR A 149 15.10 5.27 -7.81
CA THR A 149 16.26 6.12 -7.55
C THR A 149 15.80 7.32 -6.73
N ILE A 150 16.40 7.51 -5.55
CA ILE A 150 16.06 8.56 -4.60
C ILE A 150 17.24 9.53 -4.46
N ASP A 151 17.00 10.83 -4.56
CA ASP A 151 18.05 11.80 -4.28
C ASP A 151 18.30 11.92 -2.77
N TYR A 152 19.38 11.28 -2.30
CA TYR A 152 19.79 11.34 -0.89
C TYR A 152 20.59 12.61 -0.53
N SER A 153 20.72 13.59 -1.43
CA SER A 153 21.58 14.77 -1.20
C SER A 153 21.17 15.66 -0.02
N SER A 154 19.90 15.61 0.41
CA SER A 154 19.43 16.30 1.61
C SER A 154 19.89 15.63 2.92
N CYS A 155 20.28 14.35 2.86
CA CYS A 155 20.79 13.59 3.99
C CYS A 155 22.27 13.92 4.22
N THR A 156 22.54 14.92 5.06
CA THR A 156 23.91 15.44 5.27
C THR A 156 24.67 14.72 6.39
N ASP A 157 23.97 14.12 7.35
CA ASP A 157 24.52 13.27 8.42
C ASP A 157 23.72 11.96 8.50
N THR A 158 22.94 11.77 9.58
CA THR A 158 21.93 10.71 9.69
C THR A 158 20.57 11.34 9.43
N CYS A 159 19.79 10.74 8.54
CA CYS A 159 18.42 11.14 8.24
C CYS A 159 17.48 9.95 8.37
N THR A 160 16.19 10.23 8.51
CA THR A 160 15.13 9.24 8.51
C THR A 160 14.47 9.21 7.13
N LEU A 161 14.35 8.03 6.54
CA LEU A 161 13.56 7.83 5.32
C LEU A 161 12.12 7.49 5.72
N TYR A 162 11.16 8.29 5.27
CA TYR A 162 9.74 7.98 5.38
C TYR A 162 9.19 7.62 4.00
N TRP A 163 8.43 6.53 3.94
CA TRP A 163 7.76 6.06 2.73
C TRP A 163 6.26 6.01 2.99
N PHE A 164 5.52 6.87 2.31
CA PHE A 164 4.07 6.93 2.41
C PHE A 164 3.45 6.44 1.10
N TRP A 165 2.40 5.64 1.21
CA TRP A 165 1.61 5.19 0.07
C TRP A 165 0.15 5.04 0.49
N MET A 166 -0.76 5.61 -0.31
CA MET A 166 -2.19 5.41 -0.17
C MET A 166 -2.70 4.54 -1.32
N GLY A 167 -2.95 3.26 -1.02
CA GLY A 167 -3.51 2.32 -1.99
C GLY A 167 -5.03 2.44 -2.07
N VAL A 168 -5.55 2.89 -3.22
CA VAL A 168 -6.98 2.96 -3.51
C VAL A 168 -7.46 1.61 -4.03
N ARG A 169 -8.42 1.01 -3.34
CA ARG A 169 -9.06 -0.25 -3.75
C ARG A 169 -10.56 -0.09 -3.88
N TYR A 170 -11.15 -0.85 -4.79
CA TYR A 170 -12.59 -0.96 -4.92
C TYR A 170 -13.13 -1.91 -3.85
N LEU A 171 -14.07 -1.42 -3.04
CA LEU A 171 -14.84 -2.25 -2.12
C LEU A 171 -15.98 -2.92 -2.90
N ASN A 172 -16.19 -4.22 -2.65
CA ASN A 172 -17.28 -4.99 -3.25
C ASN A 172 -18.54 -4.96 -2.39
#